data_AF-A0A1I3ZST7-F1
#
_entry.id   AF-A0A1I3ZST7-F1
#
_cell.length_a   1.000
_cell.length_b   1.000
_cell.length_c   1.000
_cell.angle_alpha   90.00
_cell.angle_beta   90.00
_cell.angle_gamma   90.00
#
_symmetry.space_group_name_H-M   'P 1'
#
loop_
_entity.id
_entity.type
_entity.pdbx_description
1 polymer ?
#
loop_
_entity_poly.entity_id
_entity_poly.type
_entity_poly.pdbx_seq_one_letter_code
_entity_poly.pdbx_strand_id
1 'polypeptide(L)'
;MVNLDYRNIYGIVGMIPLRVGNFMESQLTLNFFRQTEKDSDFNELAFKNSHNSFSAQINNSFNISSTPSIQGELSAFYLSGAIQGIYTIQHYSNVTAGVKWQSRDRRMEGGVQVQDIFKTCSVTLKTNWQNQNLRMHDYADTPFFRVTFSYRFGDYSKKERKEIDKSRFDRYERD
;
A
#
# COMPACT_ATOMS: atom_id res chain seq x y z
N MET A 1 20.37 -13.42 -1.31
CA MET A 1 20.45 -12.17 -0.53
C MET A 1 21.87 -11.66 -0.64
N VAL A 2 22.06 -10.36 -0.89
CA VAL A 2 23.39 -9.72 -0.96
C VAL A 2 23.71 -9.15 0.42
N ASN A 3 24.93 -9.35 0.91
CA ASN A 3 25.37 -8.89 2.22
C ASN A 3 26.02 -7.50 2.11
N LEU A 4 25.19 -6.46 2.00
CA LEU A 4 25.67 -5.09 1.85
C LEU A 4 26.44 -4.63 3.11
N ASP A 5 27.57 -3.93 2.90
CA ASP A 5 28.23 -3.16 3.97
C ASP A 5 27.24 -2.19 4.62
N TYR A 6 26.54 -1.41 3.78
CA TYR A 6 25.49 -0.51 4.21
C TYR A 6 24.50 -0.19 3.09
N ARG A 7 23.29 0.21 3.52
CA ARG A 7 22.28 0.84 2.69
C ARG A 7 21.76 2.09 3.40
N ASN A 8 21.97 3.24 2.79
CA ASN A 8 21.49 4.53 3.28
C ASN A 8 20.37 5.06 2.39
N ILE A 9 19.28 5.51 2.99
CA ILE A 9 18.17 6.17 2.30
C ILE A 9 17.89 7.49 3.02
N TYR A 10 18.05 8.59 2.32
CA TYR A 10 17.72 9.93 2.81
C TYR A 10 16.61 10.50 1.95
N GLY A 11 15.56 11.06 2.54
CA GLY A 11 14.45 11.56 1.74
C GLY A 11 13.53 12.53 2.47
N ILE A 12 12.67 13.13 1.69
CA ILE A 12 11.61 14.04 2.12
C ILE A 12 10.29 13.47 1.61
N VAL A 13 9.31 13.40 2.50
CA VAL A 13 7.95 12.94 2.18
C VAL A 13 6.97 14.08 2.43
N GLY A 14 6.17 14.39 1.41
CA GLY A 14 5.04 15.30 1.50
C GLY A 14 3.74 14.53 1.40
N MET A 15 2.76 14.85 2.23
CA MET A 15 1.43 14.25 2.21
C MET A 15 0.37 15.35 2.20
N ILE A 16 -0.49 15.33 1.18
CA ILE A 16 -1.51 16.34 0.95
C ILE A 16 -2.87 15.64 0.91
N PRO A 17 -3.64 15.67 2.01
CA PRO A 17 -5.02 15.23 2.02
C PRO A 17 -5.92 16.32 1.39
N LEU A 18 -6.82 15.92 0.51
CA LEU A 18 -7.82 16.76 -0.14
C LEU A 18 -9.19 16.15 0.06
N ARG A 19 -10.17 16.94 0.51
CA ARG A 19 -11.57 16.50 0.62
C ARG A 19 -12.47 17.48 -0.11
N VAL A 20 -13.36 16.96 -0.95
CA VAL A 20 -14.35 17.74 -1.68
C VAL A 20 -15.73 17.30 -1.20
N GLY A 21 -16.24 18.05 -0.22
CA GLY A 21 -17.52 17.76 0.45
C GLY A 21 -17.57 16.33 1.00
N ASN A 22 -18.73 15.70 0.84
CA ASN A 22 -18.95 14.30 1.24
C ASN A 22 -18.80 13.32 0.06
N PHE A 23 -18.40 13.81 -1.11
CA PHE A 23 -18.35 13.03 -2.34
C PHE A 23 -16.96 12.43 -2.59
N MET A 24 -15.88 13.15 -2.31
CA MET A 24 -14.53 12.70 -2.65
C MET A 24 -13.54 12.97 -1.54
N GLU A 25 -12.77 11.95 -1.18
CA GLU A 25 -11.54 12.10 -0.41
C GLU A 25 -10.36 11.64 -1.27
N SER A 26 -9.30 12.44 -1.29
CA SER A 26 -8.08 12.19 -2.03
C SER A 26 -6.86 12.40 -1.13
N GLN A 27 -5.81 11.63 -1.36
CA GLN A 27 -4.53 11.78 -0.67
C GLN A 27 -3.41 11.65 -1.68
N LEU A 28 -2.65 12.73 -1.85
CA LEU A 28 -1.42 12.74 -2.63
C LEU A 28 -0.22 12.59 -1.68
N THR A 29 0.61 11.58 -1.92
CA THR A 29 1.89 11.37 -1.25
C THR A 29 3.02 11.52 -2.27
N LEU A 30 3.95 12.40 -1.97
CA LEU A 30 5.15 12.65 -2.76
C LEU A 30 6.37 12.27 -1.94
N ASN A 31 7.30 11.54 -2.53
CA ASN A 31 8.53 11.13 -1.86
C ASN A 31 9.71 11.40 -2.78
N PHE A 32 10.66 12.18 -2.31
CA PHE A 32 11.95 12.40 -2.96
C PHE A 32 13.01 11.79 -2.08
N PHE A 33 13.81 10.86 -2.61
CA PHE A 33 14.81 10.17 -1.82
C PHE A 33 16.07 9.88 -2.61
N ARG A 34 17.19 9.82 -1.90
CA ARG A 34 18.47 9.31 -2.39
C ARG A 34 18.79 8.01 -1.69
N GLN A 35 18.96 6.96 -2.47
CA GLN A 35 19.42 5.66 -2.00
C GLN A 35 20.91 5.53 -2.32
N THR A 36 21.68 4.92 -1.40
CA THR A 36 23.07 4.52 -1.63
C THR A 36 23.30 3.16 -1.02
N GLU A 37 23.80 2.23 -1.83
CA GLU A 37 24.17 0.89 -1.41
C GLU A 37 25.66 0.68 -1.68
N LYS A 38 26.33 0.02 -0.73
CA LYS A 38 27.73 -0.34 -0.85
C LYS A 38 27.91 -1.78 -0.41
N ASP A 39 28.74 -2.50 -1.16
CA ASP A 39 29.26 -3.81 -0.80
C ASP A 39 30.74 -3.84 -1.20
N SER A 40 31.60 -4.21 -0.26
CA SER A 40 33.03 -4.32 -0.49
C SER A 40 33.47 -5.72 -0.91
N ASP A 41 32.62 -6.73 -0.76
CA ASP A 41 32.91 -8.14 -1.03
C ASP A 41 31.81 -8.82 -1.86
N PHE A 42 31.45 -8.18 -2.98
CA PHE A 42 30.45 -8.71 -3.91
C PHE A 42 31.12 -9.48 -5.04
N ASN A 43 31.39 -10.78 -4.83
CA ASN A 43 32.00 -11.67 -5.83
C ASN A 43 33.29 -11.08 -6.44
N GLU A 44 34.21 -10.65 -5.58
CA GLU A 44 35.48 -9.97 -5.96
C GLU A 44 35.32 -8.57 -6.57
N LEU A 45 34.08 -8.07 -6.70
CA LEU A 45 33.77 -6.78 -7.31
C LEU A 45 33.11 -5.82 -6.30
N ALA A 46 33.89 -4.96 -5.66
CA ALA A 46 33.33 -3.90 -4.81
C ALA A 46 32.44 -2.95 -5.63
N PHE A 47 31.30 -2.55 -5.06
CA PHE A 47 30.44 -1.53 -5.66
C PHE A 47 29.94 -0.51 -4.65
N LYS A 48 29.69 0.70 -5.16
CA LYS A 48 28.96 1.75 -4.46
C LYS A 48 28.02 2.40 -5.46
N ASN A 49 26.74 2.08 -5.34
CA ASN A 49 25.71 2.59 -6.24
C ASN A 49 24.87 3.63 -5.50
N SER A 50 24.56 4.75 -6.16
CA SER A 50 23.69 5.78 -5.58
C SER A 50 22.75 6.34 -6.62
N HIS A 51 21.49 6.57 -6.24
CA HIS A 51 20.45 7.03 -7.14
C HIS A 51 19.49 7.97 -6.42
N ASN A 52 19.09 9.03 -7.12
CA ASN A 52 18.02 9.91 -6.66
C ASN A 52 16.73 9.47 -7.33
N SER A 53 15.70 9.33 -6.53
CA SER A 53 14.41 8.77 -6.90
C SER A 53 13.31 9.71 -6.46
N PHE A 54 12.23 9.69 -7.21
CA PHE A 54 10.98 10.30 -6.82
C PHE A 54 9.84 9.30 -7.01
N SER A 55 8.92 9.26 -6.06
CA SER A 55 7.66 8.56 -6.22
C SER A 55 6.48 9.46 -5.91
N ALA A 56 5.40 9.28 -6.65
CA ALA A 56 4.11 9.90 -6.40
C ALA A 56 3.06 8.80 -6.24
N GLN A 57 2.22 8.94 -5.21
CA GLN A 57 1.06 8.11 -5.00
C GLN A 57 -0.16 9.00 -4.79
N ILE A 58 -1.22 8.77 -5.54
CA ILE A 58 -2.51 9.40 -5.30
C ILE A 58 -3.56 8.31 -5.06
N ASN A 59 -4.29 8.45 -3.97
CA ASN A 59 -5.41 7.57 -3.63
C ASN A 59 -6.67 8.41 -3.57
N ASN A 60 -7.70 8.03 -4.31
CA ASN A 60 -9.00 8.70 -4.33
C ASN A 60 -10.08 7.71 -3.92
N SER A 61 -11.00 8.17 -3.08
CA SER A 61 -12.23 7.49 -2.73
C SER A 61 -13.40 8.40 -3.08
N PHE A 62 -14.42 7.83 -3.70
CA PHE A 62 -15.62 8.52 -4.14
C PHE A 62 -16.83 7.88 -3.48
N ASN A 63 -17.58 8.65 -2.70
CA ASN A 63 -18.85 8.21 -2.15
C ASN A 63 -19.96 8.39 -3.21
N ILE A 64 -20.37 7.29 -3.82
CA ILE A 64 -21.38 7.28 -4.89
C ILE A 64 -22.79 7.21 -4.28
N SER A 65 -22.96 6.44 -3.21
CA SER A 65 -24.23 6.30 -2.48
C SER A 65 -23.95 5.97 -1.02
N SER A 66 -24.73 6.57 -0.11
CA SER A 66 -24.63 6.27 1.33
C SER A 66 -25.51 5.09 1.76
N THR A 67 -26.62 4.80 1.06
CA THR A 67 -27.60 3.76 1.47
C THR A 67 -28.33 3.07 0.29
N PRO A 68 -27.92 1.87 -0.15
CA PRO A 68 -26.76 1.11 0.32
C PRO A 68 -25.43 1.85 0.05
N SER A 69 -24.39 1.52 0.81
CA SER A 69 -23.09 2.19 0.64
C SER A 69 -22.45 1.70 -0.65
N ILE A 70 -22.09 2.63 -1.53
CA ILE A 70 -21.34 2.38 -2.77
C ILE A 70 -20.18 3.36 -2.81
N GLN A 71 -18.97 2.83 -2.91
CA GLN A 71 -17.74 3.61 -2.92
C GLN A 71 -16.90 3.23 -4.13
N GLY A 72 -16.48 4.23 -4.90
CA GLY A 72 -15.48 4.09 -5.95
C GLY A 72 -14.09 4.35 -5.38
N GLU A 73 -13.08 3.64 -5.87
CA GLU A 73 -11.69 3.80 -5.49
C GLU A 73 -10.83 3.95 -6.75
N LEU A 74 -9.92 4.92 -6.76
CA LEU A 74 -8.93 5.11 -7.82
C LEU A 74 -7.58 5.45 -7.21
N SER A 75 -6.61 4.57 -7.40
CA SER A 75 -5.24 4.73 -6.94
C SER A 75 -4.27 4.75 -8.12
N ALA A 76 -3.31 5.67 -8.09
CA ALA A 76 -2.18 5.66 -9.01
C ALA A 76 -0.87 5.79 -8.25
N PHE A 77 0.14 5.06 -8.70
CA PHE A 77 1.50 5.08 -8.18
C PHE A 77 2.48 5.23 -9.35
N TYR A 78 3.55 6.01 -9.14
CA TYR A 78 4.67 6.13 -10.05
C TYR A 78 5.97 6.16 -9.26
N LEU A 79 6.99 5.46 -9.75
CA LEU A 79 8.37 5.54 -9.27
C LEU A 79 9.27 5.87 -10.46
N SER A 80 10.14 6.88 -10.33
CA SER A 80 11.06 7.31 -11.39
C SER A 80 12.22 6.33 -11.64
N GLY A 81 12.50 5.48 -10.67
CA GLY A 81 13.60 4.51 -10.67
C GLY A 81 14.15 4.34 -9.26
N ALA A 82 14.92 3.28 -9.04
CA ALA A 82 15.59 2.97 -7.78
C ALA A 82 16.82 2.10 -8.05
N ILE A 83 17.56 1.73 -7.01
CA ILE A 83 18.69 0.79 -7.14
C ILE A 83 18.44 -0.47 -6.31
N GLN A 84 19.05 -1.56 -6.77
CA GLN A 84 19.13 -2.82 -6.06
C GLN A 84 20.50 -3.45 -6.35
N GLY A 85 21.41 -3.34 -5.39
CA GLY A 85 22.81 -3.64 -5.57
C GLY A 85 23.42 -2.88 -6.74
N ILE A 86 24.01 -3.62 -7.67
CA ILE A 86 24.59 -3.08 -8.91
C ILE A 86 23.54 -2.69 -9.97
N TYR A 87 22.28 -3.10 -9.81
CA TYR A 87 21.22 -2.82 -10.77
C TYR A 87 20.52 -1.49 -10.49
N THR A 88 20.13 -0.80 -11.55
CA THR A 88 19.15 0.28 -11.54
C THR A 88 17.80 -0.25 -12.03
N ILE A 89 16.79 -0.11 -11.20
CA ILE A 89 15.39 -0.32 -11.54
C ILE A 89 14.92 0.91 -12.32
N GLN A 90 14.44 0.71 -13.54
CA GLN A 90 13.82 1.79 -14.33
C GLN A 90 12.44 2.15 -13.79
N HIS A 91 11.90 3.29 -14.25
CA HIS A 91 10.59 3.76 -13.82
C HIS A 91 9.49 2.72 -14.07
N TYR A 92 8.46 2.75 -13.22
CA TYR A 92 7.24 1.99 -13.41
C TYR A 92 6.06 2.72 -12.76
N SER A 93 4.85 2.32 -13.15
CA SER A 93 3.62 2.83 -12.56
C SER A 93 2.60 1.74 -12.33
N ASN A 94 1.58 2.05 -11.53
CA ASN A 94 0.41 1.21 -11.36
C ASN A 94 -0.81 2.12 -11.24
N VAL A 95 -1.85 1.85 -12.04
CA VAL A 95 -3.17 2.47 -11.86
C VAL A 95 -4.18 1.37 -11.54
N THR A 96 -4.83 1.51 -10.39
CA THR A 96 -5.82 0.57 -9.89
C THR A 96 -7.15 1.30 -9.69
N ALA A 97 -8.24 0.72 -10.19
CA ALA A 97 -9.58 1.24 -9.95
C ALA A 97 -10.49 0.14 -9.42
N GLY A 98 -11.46 0.50 -8.59
CA GLY A 98 -12.42 -0.45 -8.04
C GLY A 98 -13.69 0.19 -7.55
N VAL A 99 -14.69 -0.66 -7.28
CA VAL A 99 -15.95 -0.27 -6.67
C VAL A 99 -16.26 -1.28 -5.57
N LYS A 100 -16.70 -0.76 -4.42
CA LYS A 100 -17.21 -1.53 -3.29
C LYS A 100 -18.66 -1.19 -3.05
N TRP A 101 -19.45 -2.21 -2.74
CA TRP A 101 -20.84 -2.11 -2.34
C TRP A 101 -21.01 -2.78 -0.99
N GLN A 102 -21.80 -2.17 -0.11
CA GLN A 102 -22.22 -2.75 1.17
C GLN A 102 -23.72 -2.58 1.36
N SER A 103 -24.39 -3.66 1.74
CA SER A 103 -25.83 -3.66 2.01
C SER A 103 -26.19 -2.71 3.15
N ARG A 104 -27.46 -2.29 3.20
CA ARG A 104 -27.94 -1.32 4.21
C ARG A 104 -27.79 -1.84 5.65
N ASP A 105 -27.96 -3.14 5.86
CA ASP A 105 -27.78 -3.81 7.16
C ASP A 105 -26.30 -4.15 7.46
N ARG A 106 -25.38 -3.81 6.55
CA ARG A 106 -23.94 -4.09 6.62
C ARG A 106 -23.59 -5.58 6.77
N ARG A 107 -24.50 -6.48 6.39
CA ARG A 107 -24.28 -7.93 6.42
C ARG A 107 -23.60 -8.45 5.16
N MET A 108 -23.82 -7.80 4.03
CA MET A 108 -23.22 -8.15 2.75
C MET A 108 -22.28 -7.05 2.29
N GLU A 109 -21.11 -7.45 1.81
CA GLU A 109 -20.17 -6.55 1.13
C GLU A 109 -19.63 -7.26 -0.11
N GLY A 110 -19.57 -6.54 -1.22
CA GLY A 110 -19.01 -7.01 -2.47
C GLY A 110 -18.14 -5.94 -3.10
N GLY A 111 -17.17 -6.35 -3.89
CA GLY A 111 -16.31 -5.40 -4.57
C GLY A 111 -15.61 -5.99 -5.78
N VAL A 112 -15.36 -5.13 -6.75
CA VAL A 112 -14.58 -5.46 -7.95
C VAL A 112 -13.45 -4.45 -8.08
N GLN A 113 -12.29 -4.92 -8.52
CA GLN A 113 -11.10 -4.10 -8.72
C GLN A 113 -10.32 -4.59 -9.93
N VAL A 114 -9.74 -3.66 -10.68
CA VAL A 114 -8.77 -3.92 -11.74
C VAL A 114 -7.46 -3.27 -11.33
N GLN A 115 -6.40 -4.08 -11.19
CA GLN A 115 -5.07 -3.59 -10.87
C GLN A 115 -4.23 -3.43 -12.13
N ASP A 116 -3.40 -2.39 -12.14
CA ASP A 116 -2.47 -2.04 -13.23
C ASP A 116 -3.16 -2.01 -14.60
N ILE A 117 -4.21 -1.18 -14.69
CA ILE A 117 -5.10 -1.01 -15.86
C ILE A 117 -4.31 -0.76 -17.15
N PHE A 118 -3.15 -0.10 -17.05
CA PHE A 118 -2.32 0.28 -18.19
C PHE A 118 -1.12 -0.66 -18.44
N LYS A 119 -0.98 -1.77 -17.69
CA LYS A 119 0.14 -2.72 -17.80
C LYS A 119 1.52 -2.08 -17.64
N THR A 120 1.66 -1.21 -16.65
CA THR A 120 2.87 -0.40 -16.43
C THR A 120 3.72 -0.87 -15.25
N CYS A 121 3.33 -1.96 -14.58
CA CYS A 121 4.10 -2.54 -13.48
C CYS A 121 5.37 -3.29 -13.92
N SER A 122 5.49 -3.66 -15.20
CA SER A 122 6.69 -4.34 -15.72
C SER A 122 7.93 -3.46 -15.55
N VAL A 123 8.96 -3.98 -14.90
CA VAL A 123 10.19 -3.24 -14.59
C VAL A 123 11.34 -3.68 -15.47
N THR A 124 12.18 -2.74 -15.85
CA THR A 124 13.47 -3.06 -16.49
C THR A 124 14.59 -2.86 -15.48
N LEU A 125 15.41 -3.88 -15.26
CA LEU A 125 16.66 -3.76 -14.52
C LEU A 125 17.80 -3.55 -15.51
N LYS A 126 18.66 -2.58 -15.23
CA LYS A 126 19.89 -2.34 -16.00
C LYS A 126 21.09 -2.33 -15.07
N THR A 127 22.18 -2.94 -15.49
CA THR A 127 23.50 -2.77 -14.86
C THR A 127 24.50 -2.39 -15.94
N ASN A 128 25.39 -1.46 -15.58
CA ASN A 128 26.58 -1.13 -16.34
C ASN A 128 27.70 -0.94 -15.30
N TRP A 129 28.25 -2.05 -14.82
CA TRP A 129 29.27 -2.04 -13.78
C TRP A 129 30.47 -2.87 -14.22
N GLN A 130 31.64 -2.22 -14.30
CA GLN A 130 32.87 -2.79 -14.86
C GLN A 130 32.63 -3.46 -16.23
N ASN A 131 32.87 -4.77 -16.34
CA ASN A 131 32.74 -5.53 -17.57
C ASN A 131 31.33 -6.15 -17.76
N GLN A 132 30.37 -5.83 -16.88
CA GLN A 132 29.00 -6.35 -16.95
C GLN A 132 28.03 -5.29 -17.46
N ASN A 133 27.42 -5.58 -18.62
CA ASN A 133 26.30 -4.82 -19.16
C ASN A 133 25.11 -5.76 -19.34
N LEU A 134 24.22 -5.81 -18.34
CA LEU A 134 23.04 -6.67 -18.36
C LEU A 134 21.78 -5.81 -18.36
N ARG A 135 20.81 -6.24 -19.16
CA ARG A 135 19.46 -5.69 -19.19
C ARG A 135 18.48 -6.83 -19.02
N MET A 136 17.70 -6.77 -17.95
CA MET A 136 16.64 -7.71 -17.66
C MET A 136 15.30 -6.97 -17.71
N HIS A 137 14.31 -7.58 -18.35
CA HIS A 137 12.94 -7.07 -18.35
C HIS A 137 12.08 -8.07 -17.58
N ASP A 138 11.53 -7.61 -16.47
CA ASP A 138 10.66 -8.39 -15.61
C ASP A 138 9.21 -8.02 -15.94
N TYR A 139 8.47 -9.01 -16.45
CA TYR A 139 7.09 -8.82 -16.89
C TYR A 139 6.14 -9.02 -15.72
N ALA A 140 5.31 -8.03 -15.43
CA ALA A 140 4.25 -8.18 -14.44
C ALA A 140 3.08 -8.99 -15.01
N ASP A 141 2.48 -9.85 -14.18
CA ASP A 141 1.26 -10.59 -14.50
C ASP A 141 0.02 -9.67 -14.39
N THR A 142 -0.06 -8.65 -15.26
CA THR A 142 -1.09 -7.59 -15.21
C THR A 142 -1.74 -7.26 -16.57
N PRO A 143 -2.96 -6.68 -16.57
CA PRO A 143 -3.81 -6.38 -15.41
C PRO A 143 -4.38 -7.66 -14.83
N PHE A 144 -4.74 -7.63 -13.54
CA PHE A 144 -5.59 -8.67 -12.97
C PHE A 144 -6.88 -8.07 -12.41
N PHE A 145 -7.92 -8.90 -12.45
CA PHE A 145 -9.25 -8.58 -11.96
C PHE A 145 -9.45 -9.29 -10.63
N ARG A 146 -9.88 -8.54 -9.61
CA ARG A 146 -10.20 -9.07 -8.29
C ARG A 146 -11.68 -8.86 -8.02
N VAL A 147 -12.34 -9.96 -7.65
CA VAL A 147 -13.72 -9.94 -7.15
C VAL A 147 -13.69 -10.38 -5.70
N THR A 148 -14.42 -9.66 -4.85
CA THR A 148 -14.53 -9.94 -3.42
C THR A 148 -16.00 -9.98 -3.05
N PHE A 149 -16.34 -10.92 -2.17
CA PHE A 149 -17.65 -11.01 -1.55
C PHE A 149 -17.47 -11.48 -0.11
N SER A 150 -18.19 -10.86 0.81
CA SER A 150 -18.22 -11.25 2.20
C SER A 150 -19.62 -11.16 2.77
N TYR A 151 -19.96 -12.10 3.65
CA TYR A 151 -21.21 -12.12 4.40
C TYR A 151 -20.92 -12.26 5.89
N ARG A 152 -21.56 -11.44 6.71
CA ARG A 152 -21.37 -11.42 8.16
C ARG A 152 -22.55 -12.12 8.84
N PHE A 153 -22.27 -13.22 9.53
CA PHE A 153 -23.26 -13.97 10.31
C PHE A 153 -23.36 -13.45 11.75
N GLY A 154 -24.59 -13.32 12.25
CA GLY A 154 -24.89 -13.00 13.66
C GLY A 154 -24.96 -11.51 14.00
N ASP A 155 -25.87 -11.15 14.90
CA ASP A 155 -25.92 -9.84 15.55
C ASP A 155 -25.30 -9.97 16.94
N TYR A 156 -24.06 -9.54 17.13
CA TYR A 156 -23.50 -9.45 18.47
C TYR A 156 -24.13 -8.26 19.21
N SER A 157 -25.30 -8.48 19.81
CA SER A 157 -25.80 -7.63 20.89
C SER A 157 -25.05 -8.00 22.16
N LYS A 158 -24.25 -7.08 22.72
CA LYS A 158 -23.72 -7.25 24.08
C LYS A 158 -24.94 -7.49 24.98
N LYS A 159 -25.08 -8.70 25.53
CA LYS A 159 -26.00 -8.92 26.65
C LYS A 159 -25.63 -7.90 27.71
N GLU A 160 -26.58 -7.04 28.10
CA GLU A 160 -26.40 -6.17 29.27
C GLU A 160 -25.90 -7.04 30.41
N ARG A 161 -24.73 -6.68 30.98
CA ARG A 161 -24.28 -7.31 32.21
C ARG A 161 -25.36 -7.01 33.24
N LYS A 162 -26.11 -8.04 33.67
CA LYS A 162 -26.88 -7.93 34.92
C LYS A 162 -25.94 -7.37 35.97
N GLU A 163 -26.33 -6.29 36.63
CA GLU A 163 -25.60 -5.77 37.77
C GLU A 163 -25.32 -6.92 38.73
N ILE A 164 -24.06 -7.05 39.11
CA ILE A 164 -23.64 -8.06 40.08
C ILE A 164 -24.34 -7.68 41.39
N ASP A 165 -25.17 -8.57 41.91
CA ASP A 165 -25.83 -8.39 43.21
C ASP A 165 -24.77 -8.25 44.31
N LYS A 166 -24.54 -7.01 44.75
CA LYS A 166 -23.57 -6.65 45.80
C LYS A 166 -24.12 -6.83 47.21
N SER A 167 -25.38 -7.25 47.38
CA SER A 167 -25.99 -7.44 48.71
C SER A 167 -25.21 -8.40 49.61
N ARG A 168 -24.39 -9.28 49.03
CA ARG A 168 -23.52 -10.22 49.74
C ARG A 168 -22.25 -9.60 50.33
N PHE A 169 -21.87 -8.38 49.93
CA PHE A 169 -20.64 -7.72 50.39
C PHE A 169 -20.87 -6.72 51.53
N ASP A 170 -22.12 -6.32 51.82
CA ASP A 170 -22.44 -5.34 52.88
C ASP A 170 -22.50 -5.93 54.31
N ARG A 171 -22.24 -7.24 54.49
CA ARG A 171 -22.39 -7.93 55.79
C ARG A 171 -21.13 -8.03 56.65
N TYR A 172 -20.00 -7.43 56.26
CA TYR A 172 -18.71 -7.61 56.96
C TYR A 172 -18.13 -6.35 57.64
N GLU A 173 -18.85 -5.22 57.69
CA GLU A 173 -18.37 -3.98 58.35
C GLU A 173 -19.11 -3.61 59.65
N ARG A 174 -19.70 -4.59 60.34
CA ARG A 174 -20.20 -4.39 61.70
C ARG A 174 -19.81 -5.57 62.56
N ASP A 175 -18.65 -5.48 63.21
CA ASP A 175 -18.32 -6.03 64.54
C ASP A 175 -17.06 -5.33 65.07
#